data_AF-A0A6I5VPT0-F1
#
_entry.id   AF-A0A6I5VPT0-F1
#
_cell.length_a   1.000
_cell.length_b   1.000
_cell.length_c   1.000
_cell.angle_alpha   90.00
_cell.angle_beta   90.00
_cell.angle_gamma   90.00
#
_symmetry.space_group_name_H-M   'P 1'
#
loop_
_entity.id
_entity.type
_entity.pdbx_description
1 polymer ?
#
loop_
_entity_poly.entity_id
_entity_poly.type
_entity_poly.pdbx_seq_one_letter_code
_entity_poly.pdbx_strand_id
1 'polypeptide(L)'
;MLTAALGLMIIVGLPAAASAHIRVSATDATPGGYGLLTFRVPTESDTASTTEVIINFPVSTPITSVSVAPVDGWTARVQTGRLDKPVHTDDGPVEAYVKRVVWRADSPAGAIKPGEFGLFNLMAGPLPRTATVAFPTDQHYSDGTVVSWNQLPTGAAEPDHPAPVINLSGPATASPAPEQAVVASPVPGRLAVIGIAVAAVALVIAIIAVLRTRRPDA
;
A
#
# COMPACT_ATOMS: atom_id res chain seq x y z
N MET A 1 25.51 -26.33 44.03
CA MET A 1 24.82 -25.07 43.69
C MET A 1 25.06 -24.80 42.23
N LEU A 2 24.07 -25.01 41.37
CA LEU A 2 24.20 -24.80 39.93
C LEU A 2 23.06 -23.87 39.48
N THR A 3 23.46 -22.82 38.77
CA THR A 3 22.74 -21.64 38.34
C THR A 3 21.66 -21.95 37.31
N ALA A 4 20.45 -21.41 37.51
CA ALA A 4 19.39 -21.38 36.50
C ALA A 4 19.55 -20.11 35.64
N ALA A 5 19.90 -20.27 34.36
CA ALA A 5 19.92 -19.17 33.41
C ALA A 5 18.53 -19.05 32.76
N LEU A 6 17.80 -17.99 33.10
CA LEU A 6 16.52 -17.64 32.51
C LEU A 6 16.79 -17.02 31.12
N GLY A 7 16.45 -17.73 30.05
CA GLY A 7 16.57 -17.24 28.68
C GLY A 7 15.53 -16.16 28.40
N LEU A 8 15.96 -14.92 28.25
CA LEU A 8 15.13 -13.81 27.77
C LEU A 8 14.91 -14.00 26.26
N MET A 9 13.74 -14.51 25.86
CA MET A 9 13.31 -14.43 24.46
C MET A 9 12.97 -12.97 24.14
N ILE A 10 13.91 -12.28 23.49
CA ILE A 10 13.63 -11.01 22.82
C ILE A 10 12.80 -11.35 21.58
N ILE A 11 11.48 -11.19 21.68
CA ILE A 11 10.62 -11.12 20.51
C ILE A 11 10.97 -9.80 19.82
N VAL A 12 11.89 -9.84 18.86
CA VAL A 12 12.08 -8.73 17.93
C VAL A 12 10.80 -8.67 17.11
N GLY A 13 9.89 -7.77 17.50
CA GLY A 13 8.77 -7.39 16.66
C GLY A 13 9.36 -6.81 15.37
N LEU A 14 9.37 -7.61 14.31
CA LEU A 14 9.47 -7.06 12.96
C LEU A 14 8.32 -6.06 12.86
N PRO A 15 8.58 -4.76 12.59
CA PRO A 15 7.48 -3.89 12.23
C PRO A 15 6.86 -4.55 11.00
N ALA A 16 5.60 -4.97 11.13
CA ALA A 16 4.81 -5.30 9.98
C ALA A 16 4.69 -3.97 9.21
N ALA A 17 5.57 -3.77 8.24
CA ALA A 17 5.38 -2.81 7.17
C ALA A 17 4.18 -3.32 6.34
N ALA A 18 3.00 -3.27 6.95
CA ALA A 18 1.75 -3.64 6.33
C ALA A 18 1.39 -2.48 5.39
N SER A 19 1.89 -2.56 4.16
CA SER A 19 1.69 -1.66 3.01
C SER A 19 0.61 -0.58 3.23
N ALA A 20 1.06 0.62 3.63
CA ALA A 20 0.23 1.81 3.79
C ALA A 20 0.55 2.88 2.72
N HIS A 21 1.10 2.46 1.58
CA HIS A 21 1.30 3.35 0.44
C HIS A 21 -0.04 3.84 -0.12
N ILE A 22 -0.08 5.11 -0.56
CA ILE A 22 -1.18 5.57 -1.42
C ILE A 22 -1.13 4.75 -2.72
N ARG A 23 -2.27 4.18 -3.09
CA ARG A 23 -2.42 3.40 -4.32
C ARG A 23 -3.53 3.99 -5.17
N VAL A 24 -3.38 3.85 -6.48
CA VAL A 24 -4.41 4.20 -7.45
C VAL A 24 -4.77 2.95 -8.25
N SER A 25 -6.05 2.66 -8.36
CA SER A 25 -6.58 1.72 -9.35
C SER A 25 -7.24 2.49 -10.49
N ALA A 26 -7.30 1.85 -11.65
CA ALA A 26 -7.90 2.42 -12.85
C ALA A 26 -8.89 1.42 -13.44
N THR A 27 -10.17 1.78 -13.47
CA THR A 27 -11.25 0.98 -14.07
C THR A 27 -11.67 1.63 -15.38
N ASP A 28 -11.89 0.81 -16.42
CA ASP A 28 -12.20 1.23 -17.79
C ASP A 28 -11.19 2.20 -18.42
N ALA A 29 -9.97 2.25 -17.87
CA ALA A 29 -8.91 3.16 -18.28
C ALA A 29 -8.15 2.62 -19.50
N THR A 30 -8.45 3.16 -20.67
CA THR A 30 -7.74 2.84 -21.92
C THR A 30 -6.94 4.03 -22.44
N PRO A 31 -5.80 3.83 -23.13
CA PRO A 31 -5.08 4.88 -23.84
C PRO A 31 -5.99 5.74 -24.73
N GLY A 32 -5.98 7.06 -24.54
CA GLY A 32 -6.84 8.03 -25.23
C GLY A 32 -8.30 8.08 -24.75
N GLY A 33 -8.71 7.17 -23.86
CA GLY A 33 -10.07 7.10 -23.32
C GLY A 33 -10.22 7.83 -21.99
N TYR A 34 -11.39 7.68 -21.36
CA TYR A 34 -11.64 8.10 -19.99
C TYR A 34 -11.58 6.89 -19.07
N GLY A 35 -11.13 7.07 -17.83
CA GLY A 35 -11.12 6.01 -16.82
C GLY A 35 -11.54 6.51 -15.44
N LEU A 36 -12.11 5.61 -14.65
CA LEU A 36 -12.34 5.83 -13.22
C LEU A 36 -11.05 5.53 -12.48
N LEU A 37 -10.45 6.57 -11.87
CA LEU A 37 -9.29 6.46 -11.01
C LEU A 37 -9.73 6.51 -9.54
N THR A 38 -9.35 5.50 -8.77
CA THR A 38 -9.69 5.38 -7.35
C THR A 38 -8.41 5.41 -6.53
N PHE A 39 -8.22 6.49 -5.77
CA PHE A 39 -7.08 6.66 -4.88
C PHE A 39 -7.45 6.18 -3.48
N ARG A 40 -6.72 5.19 -2.98
CA ARG A 40 -6.81 4.72 -1.60
C ARG A 40 -5.72 5.39 -0.78
N VAL A 41 -6.11 6.16 0.23
CA VAL A 41 -5.22 6.99 1.04
C VAL A 41 -5.34 6.57 2.51
N PRO A 42 -4.41 5.78 3.05
CA PRO A 42 -4.39 5.44 4.46
C PRO A 42 -3.77 6.57 5.31
N THR A 43 -4.16 6.67 6.56
CA THR A 43 -3.54 7.56 7.56
C THR A 43 -2.49 6.77 8.33
N GLU A 44 -1.21 7.07 8.11
CA GLU A 44 -0.06 6.35 8.69
C GLU A 44 0.40 6.91 10.04
N SER A 45 -0.22 7.98 10.53
CA SER A 45 0.06 8.53 11.85
C SER A 45 -0.76 7.83 12.92
N ASP A 46 -0.12 7.53 14.05
CA ASP A 46 -0.79 6.99 15.25
C ASP A 46 -1.69 8.02 15.96
N THR A 47 -1.49 9.31 15.70
CA THR A 47 -2.11 10.40 16.45
C THR A 47 -2.76 11.48 15.60
N ALA A 48 -2.27 11.70 14.38
CA ALA A 48 -2.75 12.73 13.48
C ALA A 48 -3.69 12.15 12.41
N SER A 49 -4.73 12.90 12.06
CA SER A 49 -5.70 12.53 11.01
C SER A 49 -5.29 13.14 9.66
N THR A 50 -5.57 12.46 8.56
CA THR A 50 -5.43 13.06 7.22
C THR A 50 -6.55 14.07 6.98
N THR A 51 -6.17 15.31 6.65
CA THR A 51 -7.09 16.45 6.50
C THR A 51 -7.14 17.02 5.08
N GLU A 52 -6.10 16.79 4.27
CA GLU A 52 -6.06 17.20 2.87
C GLU A 52 -5.29 16.17 2.03
N VAL A 53 -5.79 15.94 0.81
CA VAL A 53 -5.16 15.09 -0.20
C VAL A 53 -5.08 15.89 -1.50
N ILE A 54 -3.87 16.10 -2.00
CA ILE A 54 -3.60 16.82 -3.25
C ILE A 54 -3.03 15.84 -4.26
N ILE A 55 -3.80 15.54 -5.30
CA ILE A 55 -3.36 14.68 -6.40
C ILE A 55 -2.85 15.55 -7.53
N ASN A 56 -1.57 15.45 -7.86
CA ASN A 56 -0.95 16.21 -8.94
C ASN A 56 -0.97 15.41 -10.25
N PHE A 57 -1.35 16.10 -11.33
CA PHE A 57 -1.45 15.53 -12.67
C PHE A 57 -0.19 15.85 -13.49
N PRO A 58 0.25 14.93 -14.36
CA PRO A 58 1.50 15.07 -15.09
C PRO A 58 1.44 16.16 -16.16
N VAL A 59 2.48 17.00 -16.20
CA VAL A 59 2.62 18.08 -17.19
C VAL A 59 3.03 17.54 -18.56
N SER A 60 3.89 16.51 -18.59
CA SER A 60 4.42 15.91 -19.82
C SER A 60 3.40 15.07 -20.59
N THR A 61 2.37 14.60 -19.91
CA THR A 61 1.29 13.77 -20.46
C THR A 61 -0.06 14.32 -20.00
N PRO A 62 -0.43 15.53 -20.46
CA PRO A 62 -1.50 16.30 -19.86
C PRO A 62 -2.85 15.60 -20.01
N ILE A 63 -3.59 15.54 -18.90
CA ILE A 63 -5.00 15.15 -18.86
C ILE A 63 -5.81 16.44 -18.76
N THR A 64 -6.80 16.60 -19.63
CA THR A 64 -7.50 17.89 -19.81
C THR A 64 -8.86 17.96 -19.12
N SER A 65 -9.44 16.82 -18.74
CA SER A 65 -10.75 16.74 -18.10
C SER A 65 -10.73 15.82 -16.89
N VAL A 66 -11.29 16.31 -15.79
CA VAL A 66 -11.51 15.55 -14.55
C VAL A 66 -12.85 15.93 -13.94
N SER A 67 -13.61 14.91 -13.53
CA SER A 67 -14.76 15.05 -12.64
C SER A 67 -14.56 14.19 -11.40
N VAL A 68 -14.87 14.75 -10.23
CA VAL A 68 -14.68 14.10 -8.94
C VAL A 68 -15.98 13.51 -8.42
N ALA A 69 -15.92 12.34 -7.78
CA ALA A 69 -17.04 11.85 -7.01
C ALA A 69 -17.16 12.65 -5.70
N PRO A 70 -18.39 12.91 -5.21
CA PRO A 70 -18.57 13.49 -3.89
C PRO A 70 -18.04 12.54 -2.81
N VAL A 71 -17.45 13.10 -1.77
CA VAL A 71 -16.98 12.38 -0.57
C VAL A 71 -17.60 13.09 0.62
N ASP A 72 -18.37 12.37 1.43
CA ASP A 72 -19.11 12.95 2.55
C ASP A 72 -18.15 13.62 3.56
N GLY A 73 -18.39 14.89 3.86
CA GLY A 73 -17.55 15.68 4.77
C GLY A 73 -16.23 16.19 4.16
N TRP A 74 -16.08 16.10 2.84
CA TRP A 74 -14.93 16.61 2.10
C TRP A 74 -15.34 17.50 0.93
N THR A 75 -14.64 18.62 0.79
CA THR A 75 -14.75 19.50 -0.38
C THR A 75 -13.65 19.18 -1.39
N ALA A 76 -14.03 18.97 -2.64
CA ALA A 76 -13.11 18.78 -3.76
C ALA A 76 -12.95 20.06 -4.60
N ARG A 77 -11.74 20.35 -5.06
CA ARG A 77 -11.44 21.43 -6.01
C ARG A 77 -10.52 20.93 -7.12
N VAL A 78 -11.00 21.00 -8.36
CA VAL A 78 -10.19 20.77 -9.55
C VAL A 78 -9.52 22.08 -9.94
N GLN A 79 -8.19 22.08 -10.07
CA GLN A 79 -7.42 23.23 -10.51
C GLN A 79 -6.82 22.96 -11.88
N THR A 80 -7.12 23.84 -12.83
CA THR A 80 -6.53 23.82 -14.17
C THR A 80 -5.35 24.78 -14.27
N GLY A 81 -4.42 24.50 -15.17
CA GLY A 81 -3.28 25.37 -15.46
C GLY A 81 -3.04 25.47 -16.97
N ARG A 82 -2.33 26.53 -17.37
CA ARG A 82 -1.76 26.60 -18.72
C ARG A 82 -0.36 26.00 -18.72
N LEU A 83 -0.01 25.36 -19.83
CA LEU A 83 1.33 24.88 -20.11
C LEU A 83 2.18 26.03 -20.66
N ASP A 84 3.44 26.10 -20.25
CA ASP A 84 4.38 27.12 -20.77
C ASP A 84 4.62 26.97 -22.27
N LYS A 85 4.52 25.72 -22.77
CA LYS A 85 4.59 25.37 -24.18
C LYS A 85 3.50 24.34 -24.50
N PRO A 86 2.84 24.43 -25.67
CA PRO A 86 1.86 23.42 -26.06
C PRO A 86 2.50 22.02 -26.09
N VAL A 87 1.85 21.06 -25.44
CA VAL A 87 2.23 19.65 -25.56
C VAL A 87 1.45 19.06 -26.72
N HIS A 88 2.16 18.47 -27.69
CA HIS A 88 1.52 17.83 -28.83
C HIS A 88 1.10 16.42 -28.47
N THR A 89 -0.19 16.14 -28.67
CA THR A 89 -0.79 14.82 -28.53
C THR A 89 -1.32 14.35 -29.88
N ASP A 90 -1.75 13.10 -29.98
CA ASP A 90 -2.35 12.56 -31.19
C ASP A 90 -3.66 13.30 -31.56
N ASP A 91 -4.33 13.91 -30.58
CA ASP A 91 -5.57 14.67 -30.75
C ASP A 91 -5.33 16.17 -31.03
N GLY A 92 -4.06 16.59 -31.11
CA GLY A 92 -3.64 17.96 -31.38
C GLY A 92 -2.86 18.62 -30.23
N PRO A 93 -2.55 19.92 -30.36
CA PRO A 93 -1.84 20.67 -29.33
C PRO A 93 -2.72 20.92 -28.10
N VAL A 94 -2.17 20.64 -26.92
CA VAL A 94 -2.78 20.92 -25.62
C VAL A 94 -2.07 22.09 -24.96
N GLU A 95 -2.80 23.14 -24.61
CA GLU A 95 -2.27 24.34 -23.92
C GLU A 95 -2.72 24.45 -22.47
N ALA A 96 -3.77 23.73 -22.08
CA ALA A 96 -4.31 23.75 -20.73
C ALA A 96 -4.62 22.32 -20.29
N TYR A 97 -4.43 22.07 -19.01
CA TYR A 97 -4.57 20.74 -18.41
C TYR A 97 -5.10 20.86 -16.98
N VAL A 98 -5.60 19.75 -16.44
CA VAL A 98 -5.86 19.65 -15.01
C VAL A 98 -4.51 19.55 -14.31
N LYS A 99 -4.18 20.51 -13.44
CA LYS A 99 -2.92 20.56 -12.70
C LYS A 99 -2.98 19.70 -11.44
N ARG A 100 -4.08 19.81 -10.69
CA ARG A 100 -4.29 19.05 -9.47
C ARG A 100 -5.76 18.94 -9.11
N VAL A 101 -6.07 17.95 -8.29
CA VAL A 101 -7.33 17.85 -7.56
C VAL A 101 -7.01 17.88 -6.07
N VAL A 102 -7.66 18.78 -5.35
CA VAL A 102 -7.50 18.95 -3.90
C VAL A 102 -8.79 18.48 -3.24
N TRP A 103 -8.70 17.47 -2.37
CA TRP A 103 -9.76 17.16 -1.43
C TRP A 103 -9.36 17.63 -0.04
N ARG A 104 -10.25 18.36 0.62
CA ARG A 104 -10.02 18.85 1.97
C ARG A 104 -11.20 18.48 2.87
N ALA A 105 -10.91 17.95 4.05
CA ALA A 105 -11.92 17.69 5.06
C ALA A 105 -12.58 19.01 5.48
N ASP A 106 -13.91 19.01 5.55
CA ASP A 106 -14.68 20.20 5.92
C ASP A 106 -14.59 20.49 7.42
N SER A 107 -14.31 19.45 8.22
CA SER A 107 -14.13 19.54 9.66
C SER A 107 -13.22 18.43 10.19
N PRO A 108 -12.68 18.54 11.41
CA PRO A 108 -11.92 17.45 12.04
C PRO A 108 -12.69 16.14 12.16
N ALA A 109 -14.03 16.19 12.24
CA ALA A 109 -14.86 14.99 12.32
C ALA A 109 -14.93 14.21 10.99
N GLY A 110 -14.73 14.90 9.86
CA GLY A 110 -14.69 14.29 8.53
C GLY A 110 -13.29 13.83 8.10
N ALA A 111 -12.24 14.21 8.83
CA ALA A 111 -10.87 13.79 8.54
C ALA A 111 -10.71 12.26 8.67
N ILE A 112 -9.77 11.67 7.91
CA ILE A 112 -9.49 10.23 8.01
C ILE A 112 -8.62 10.00 9.25
N LYS A 113 -9.09 9.22 10.21
CA LYS A 113 -8.42 9.07 11.51
C LYS A 113 -7.23 8.10 11.44
N PRO A 114 -6.34 8.09 12.46
CA PRO A 114 -5.34 7.04 12.64
C PRO A 114 -5.92 5.64 12.43
N GLY A 115 -5.26 4.84 11.58
CA GLY A 115 -5.67 3.47 11.26
C GLY A 115 -6.82 3.34 10.24
N GLU A 116 -7.40 4.44 9.76
CA GLU A 116 -8.42 4.45 8.71
C GLU A 116 -7.81 4.77 7.32
N PHE A 117 -8.60 4.55 6.27
CA PHE A 117 -8.26 4.99 4.92
C PHE A 117 -9.45 5.69 4.25
N GLY A 118 -9.16 6.63 3.36
CA GLY A 118 -10.14 7.27 2.48
C GLY A 118 -10.07 6.72 1.05
N LEU A 119 -11.19 6.81 0.33
CA LEU A 119 -11.26 6.56 -1.11
C LEU A 119 -11.62 7.86 -1.82
N PHE A 120 -10.77 8.27 -2.75
CA PHE A 120 -10.95 9.48 -3.55
C PHE A 120 -11.08 9.08 -5.02
N ASN A 121 -12.31 9.14 -5.52
CA ASN A 121 -12.64 8.67 -6.86
C ASN A 121 -12.77 9.86 -7.82
N LEU A 122 -12.18 9.73 -9.00
CA LEU A 122 -12.30 10.71 -10.07
C LEU A 122 -12.40 10.01 -11.41
N MET A 123 -13.16 10.56 -12.33
CA MET A 123 -13.10 10.20 -13.75
C MET A 123 -12.15 11.18 -14.44
N ALA A 124 -11.17 10.65 -15.17
CA ALA A 124 -10.15 11.43 -15.84
C ALA A 124 -10.03 11.03 -17.31
N GLY A 125 -9.80 12.02 -18.18
CA GLY A 125 -9.51 11.77 -19.58
C GLY A 125 -9.26 13.04 -20.41
N PRO A 126 -8.89 12.89 -21.69
CA PRO A 126 -8.37 11.66 -22.27
C PRO A 126 -7.08 11.23 -21.56
N LEU A 127 -6.95 9.94 -21.26
CA LEU A 127 -5.76 9.37 -20.64
C LEU A 127 -4.65 9.33 -21.69
N PRO A 128 -3.39 9.59 -21.30
CA PRO A 128 -2.29 9.62 -22.25
C PRO A 128 -2.05 8.24 -22.87
N ARG A 129 -1.51 8.22 -24.07
CA ARG A 129 -1.13 6.99 -24.79
C ARG A 129 0.26 6.50 -24.36
N THR A 130 0.48 6.41 -23.06
CA THR A 130 1.71 5.89 -22.44
C THR A 130 1.42 4.58 -21.72
N ALA A 131 2.46 3.78 -21.43
CA ALA A 131 2.31 2.53 -20.70
C ALA A 131 1.87 2.75 -19.25
N THR A 132 2.38 3.81 -18.61
CA THR A 132 2.09 4.15 -17.22
C THR A 132 1.88 5.65 -17.06
N VAL A 133 1.20 6.02 -15.97
CA VAL A 133 1.02 7.41 -15.54
C VAL A 133 1.16 7.47 -14.02
N ALA A 134 2.04 8.33 -13.55
CA ALA A 134 2.22 8.60 -12.12
C ALA A 134 1.43 9.84 -11.69
N PHE A 135 0.90 9.80 -10.47
CA PHE A 135 0.12 10.87 -9.86
C PHE A 135 0.70 11.23 -8.49
N PRO A 136 1.80 12.03 -8.45
CA PRO A 136 2.38 12.47 -7.19
C PRO A 136 1.33 13.07 -6.27
N THR A 137 1.28 12.63 -5.03
CA THR A 137 0.22 13.00 -4.09
C THR A 137 0.80 13.60 -2.83
N ASP A 138 0.29 14.75 -2.40
CA ASP A 138 0.65 15.34 -1.10
C ASP A 138 -0.49 15.07 -0.10
N GLN A 139 -0.12 14.56 1.08
CA GLN A 139 -1.05 14.21 2.14
C GLN A 139 -0.77 15.07 3.37
N HIS A 140 -1.75 15.87 3.79
CA HIS A 140 -1.60 16.77 4.94
C HIS A 140 -2.31 16.19 6.15
N TYR A 141 -1.63 16.27 7.29
CA TYR A 141 -2.08 15.76 8.57
C TYR A 141 -2.51 16.90 9.51
N SER A 142 -3.35 16.56 10.49
CA SER A 142 -3.91 17.52 11.45
C SER A 142 -2.89 18.17 12.38
N ASP A 143 -1.69 17.58 12.51
CA ASP A 143 -0.56 18.12 13.27
C ASP A 143 0.30 19.11 12.46
N GLY A 144 -0.04 19.34 11.19
CA GLY A 144 0.69 20.20 10.26
C GLY A 144 1.73 19.47 9.41
N THR A 145 1.95 18.18 9.64
CA THR A 145 2.86 17.36 8.83
C THR A 145 2.32 17.20 7.40
N VAL A 146 3.22 17.21 6.42
CA VAL A 146 2.91 16.91 5.02
C VAL A 146 3.81 15.79 4.54
N VAL A 147 3.22 14.74 3.99
CA VAL A 147 3.92 13.62 3.36
C VAL A 147 3.73 13.68 1.85
N SER A 148 4.83 13.72 1.11
CA SER A 148 4.82 13.74 -0.36
C SER A 148 5.09 12.35 -0.94
N TRP A 149 4.05 11.75 -1.50
CA TRP A 149 4.06 10.49 -2.23
C TRP A 149 4.47 10.75 -3.69
N ASN A 150 5.77 10.94 -3.91
CA ASN A 150 6.32 11.37 -5.21
C ASN A 150 7.55 10.58 -5.66
N GLN A 151 7.97 9.56 -4.91
CA GLN A 151 9.17 8.80 -5.22
C GLN A 151 8.89 7.80 -6.34
N LEU A 152 9.82 7.70 -7.31
CA LEU A 152 9.80 6.65 -8.32
C LEU A 152 10.81 5.55 -7.92
N PRO A 153 10.55 4.28 -8.23
CA PRO A 153 11.51 3.21 -7.95
C PRO A 153 12.84 3.46 -8.67
N THR A 154 13.94 3.52 -7.91
CA THR A 154 15.31 3.71 -8.44
C THR A 154 16.15 2.42 -8.41
N GLY A 155 15.51 1.26 -8.28
CA GLY A 155 16.15 -0.04 -8.14
C GLY A 155 15.16 -1.10 -7.63
N ALA A 156 15.68 -2.11 -6.92
CA ALA A 156 14.87 -3.18 -6.35
C ALA A 156 14.27 -2.85 -4.97
N ALA A 157 14.79 -1.84 -4.27
CA ALA A 157 14.23 -1.39 -3.00
C ALA A 157 12.94 -0.59 -3.25
N GLU A 158 11.89 -0.90 -2.49
CA GLU A 158 10.65 -0.14 -2.51
C GLU A 158 10.88 1.24 -1.86
N PRO A 159 10.49 2.35 -2.51
CA PRO A 159 10.57 3.67 -1.89
C PRO A 159 9.65 3.78 -0.67
N ASP A 160 9.97 4.66 0.28
CA ASP A 160 9.14 4.91 1.47
C ASP A 160 7.81 5.60 1.11
N HIS A 161 7.85 6.53 0.16
CA HIS A 161 6.68 7.29 -0.28
C HIS A 161 6.54 7.25 -1.82
N PRO A 162 6.23 6.07 -2.38
CA PRO A 162 6.15 5.90 -3.82
C PRO A 162 4.96 6.69 -4.39
N ALA A 163 5.16 7.31 -5.55
CA ALA A 163 4.07 7.94 -6.29
C ALA A 163 3.04 6.88 -6.71
N PRO A 164 1.73 7.14 -6.55
CA PRO A 164 0.67 6.30 -7.12
C PRO A 164 0.81 6.21 -8.65
N VAL A 165 0.80 5.01 -9.22
CA VAL A 165 0.94 4.77 -10.66
C VAL A 165 -0.19 3.90 -11.19
N ILE A 166 -0.78 4.29 -12.33
CA ILE A 166 -1.65 3.44 -13.13
C ILE A 166 -0.88 2.84 -14.30
N ASN A 167 -1.31 1.66 -14.76
CA ASN A 167 -0.85 1.03 -15.99
C ASN A 167 -1.98 1.08 -17.03
N LEU A 168 -1.67 1.56 -18.23
CA LEU A 168 -2.60 1.70 -19.36
C LEU A 168 -2.29 0.73 -20.50
N SER A 169 -1.28 -0.13 -20.35
CA SER A 169 -0.77 -1.04 -21.39
C SER A 169 -1.20 -2.51 -21.22
N GLY A 170 -2.28 -2.79 -20.49
CA GLY A 170 -2.82 -4.14 -20.32
C GLY A 170 -4.34 -4.18 -20.19
N PRO A 171 -4.99 -5.34 -20.42
CA PRO A 171 -6.43 -5.49 -20.22
C PRO A 171 -6.80 -5.15 -18.77
N ALA A 172 -7.97 -4.52 -18.59
CA ALA A 172 -8.52 -4.10 -17.31
C ALA A 172 -8.67 -5.30 -16.35
N THR A 173 -7.62 -5.55 -15.59
CA THR A 173 -7.63 -6.42 -14.42
C THR A 173 -6.76 -5.74 -13.39
N ALA A 174 -7.36 -5.40 -12.25
CA ALA A 174 -6.61 -5.10 -11.05
C ALA A 174 -5.52 -6.16 -10.90
N SER A 175 -4.26 -5.74 -10.85
CA SER A 175 -3.20 -6.61 -10.40
C SER A 175 -3.31 -6.63 -8.87
N PRO A 176 -3.76 -7.72 -8.23
CA PRO A 176 -3.28 -7.93 -6.88
C PRO A 176 -1.76 -8.05 -7.01
N ALA A 177 -1.03 -7.43 -6.09
CA ALA A 177 0.37 -7.80 -5.87
C ALA A 177 0.46 -9.33 -5.87
N PRO A 178 1.55 -9.95 -6.38
CA PRO A 178 1.69 -11.39 -6.29
C PRO A 178 1.62 -11.77 -4.81
N GLU A 179 0.44 -12.22 -4.38
CA GLU A 179 0.30 -13.06 -3.22
C GLU A 179 1.16 -14.25 -3.60
N GLN A 180 2.31 -14.38 -2.93
CA GLN A 180 3.06 -15.62 -2.99
C GLN A 180 2.07 -16.68 -2.55
N ALA A 181 1.48 -17.37 -3.53
CA ALA A 181 0.75 -18.58 -3.29
C ALA A 181 1.76 -19.48 -2.59
N VAL A 182 1.60 -19.61 -1.28
CA VAL A 182 2.24 -20.66 -0.53
C VAL A 182 1.71 -21.91 -1.20
N VAL A 183 2.55 -22.53 -2.03
CA VAL A 183 2.23 -23.79 -2.65
C VAL A 183 2.15 -24.76 -1.48
N ALA A 184 0.93 -24.94 -0.95
CA ALA A 184 0.63 -26.02 -0.06
C ALA A 184 0.84 -27.28 -0.91
N SER A 185 2.00 -27.90 -0.74
CA SER A 185 2.25 -29.23 -1.28
C SER A 185 1.05 -30.12 -0.96
N PRO A 186 0.48 -30.85 -1.93
CA PRO A 186 -0.61 -31.76 -1.66
C PRO A 186 -0.10 -32.80 -0.65
N VAL A 187 -0.61 -32.76 0.57
CA VAL A 187 -0.39 -33.82 1.56
C VAL A 187 -1.12 -35.05 1.01
N PRO A 188 -0.41 -36.10 0.57
CA PRO A 188 -1.06 -37.36 0.27
C PRO A 188 -1.52 -37.92 1.62
N GLY A 189 -2.80 -38.29 1.69
CA GLY A 189 -3.34 -39.34 2.55
C GLY A 189 -2.85 -39.39 4.01
N ARG A 190 -3.78 -39.10 4.92
CA ARG A 190 -3.90 -39.67 6.27
C ARG A 190 -2.95 -40.86 6.52
N LEU A 191 -2.02 -40.66 7.48
CA LEU A 191 -1.15 -41.61 8.22
C LEU A 191 0.36 -41.27 8.13
N ALA A 192 0.83 -40.16 8.74
CA ALA A 192 2.24 -40.03 9.21
C ALA A 192 2.56 -38.69 9.93
N VAL A 193 1.85 -38.29 11.01
CA VAL A 193 2.38 -37.25 11.95
C VAL A 193 2.04 -37.56 13.43
N ILE A 194 1.92 -38.85 13.79
CA ILE A 194 1.92 -39.27 15.22
C ILE A 194 3.30 -39.84 15.63
N GLY A 195 4.28 -39.86 14.71
CA GLY A 195 5.59 -40.49 14.93
C GLY A 195 6.65 -39.66 15.64
N ILE A 196 6.55 -38.33 15.71
CA ILE A 196 7.65 -37.47 16.20
C ILE A 196 7.41 -36.95 17.64
N ALA A 197 6.17 -36.93 18.13
CA ALA A 197 5.88 -36.58 19.52
C ALA A 197 6.12 -37.74 20.52
N VAL A 198 6.04 -39.00 20.08
CA VAL A 198 6.26 -40.18 20.95
C VAL A 198 7.75 -40.48 21.14
N ALA A 199 8.61 -40.16 20.15
CA ALA A 199 10.05 -40.37 20.25
C ALA A 199 10.74 -39.39 21.23
N ALA A 200 10.23 -38.16 21.35
CA ALA A 200 10.75 -37.17 22.31
C ALA A 200 10.38 -37.50 23.76
N VAL A 201 9.18 -38.04 24.02
CA VAL A 201 8.75 -38.46 25.36
C VAL A 201 9.47 -39.74 25.80
N ALA A 202 9.71 -40.69 24.90
CA ALA A 202 10.47 -41.91 25.20
C ALA A 202 11.95 -41.62 25.52
N LEU A 203 12.56 -40.64 24.85
CA LEU A 203 13.94 -40.22 25.12
C LEU A 203 14.08 -39.53 26.49
N VAL A 204 13.10 -38.72 26.89
CA VAL A 204 13.07 -38.06 28.22
C VAL A 204 12.88 -39.08 29.35
N ILE A 205 12.02 -40.09 29.18
CA ILE A 205 11.82 -41.16 30.19
C ILE A 205 13.08 -42.02 30.34
N ALA A 206 13.77 -42.36 29.24
CA ALA A 206 15.02 -43.11 29.28
C ALA A 206 16.15 -42.34 30.00
N ILE A 207 16.27 -41.03 29.77
CA ILE A 207 17.26 -40.18 30.44
C ILE A 207 16.96 -40.07 31.95
N ILE A 208 15.70 -39.93 32.35
CA ILE A 208 15.30 -39.87 33.77
C ILE A 208 15.55 -41.22 34.48
N ALA A 209 15.33 -42.35 33.82
CA ALA A 209 15.59 -43.68 34.37
C ALA A 209 17.09 -43.94 34.61
N VAL A 210 17.96 -43.53 33.69
CA VAL A 210 19.44 -43.66 33.83
C VAL A 210 20.00 -42.72 34.91
N LEU A 211 19.39 -41.55 35.12
CA LEU A 211 19.79 -40.62 36.17
C LEU A 211 19.32 -41.06 37.58
N ARG A 212 18.24 -41.85 37.69
CA ARG A 212 17.76 -42.41 38.97
C ARG A 212 18.55 -43.64 39.43
N THR A 213 19.06 -44.47 38.52
CA THR A 213 19.88 -45.65 38.89
C THR A 213 21.33 -45.30 39.23
N ARG A 214 21.75 -44.05 39.00
CA ARG A 214 23.07 -43.53 39.38
C ARG A 214 23.06 -42.71 40.67
N ARG A 215 21.98 -42.75 41.46
CA ARG A 215 22.03 -42.35 42.87
C ARG A 215 22.50 -43.56 43.69
N PRO A 216 23.76 -43.60 44.18
CA PRO A 216 24.14 -44.56 45.19
C PRO A 216 23.42 -44.21 46.50
N ASP A 217 22.87 -45.22 47.17
CA ASP A 217 22.47 -45.12 48.57
C ASP A 217 23.75 -44.98 49.42
N ALA A 218 24.07 -43.75 49.82
CA ALA A 218 24.89 -43.38 50.98
C ALA A 218 24.79 -41.87 51.23
#